data_AF-A0A956D690-F1
#
_entry.id   AF-A0A956D690-F1
#
_cell.length_a   1.000
_cell.length_b   1.000
_cell.length_c   1.000
_cell.angle_alpha   90.00
_cell.angle_beta   90.00
_cell.angle_gamma   90.00
#
_symmetry.space_group_name_H-M   'P 1'
#
loop_
_entity.id
_entity.type
_entity.pdbx_description
1 polymer ?
#
loop_
_entity_poly.entity_id
_entity_poly.type
_entity_poly.pdbx_seq_one_letter_code
_entity_poly.pdbx_strand_id
1 'polypeptide(L)' 'MTEAVIVDGVRTPIGRHRGGLSGVRPDDLAAGAIRALLERQEAARADVEEVILGDTNQAGEDNR' A
#
# COMPACT_ATOMS: atom_id res chain seq x y z
N MET A 1 13.40 -11.75 -23.28
CA MET A 1 12.79 -11.03 -22.13
C MET A 1 11.39 -11.56 -21.95
N THR A 2 10.99 -11.81 -20.72
CA THR A 2 9.58 -12.03 -20.39
C THR A 2 8.87 -10.69 -20.45
N GLU A 3 7.63 -10.67 -20.96
CA GLU A 3 6.82 -9.45 -21.01
C GLU A 3 6.33 -9.09 -19.60
N ALA A 4 6.40 -7.82 -19.23
CA ALA A 4 5.89 -7.33 -17.96
C ALA A 4 4.40 -7.02 -18.07
N VAL A 5 3.60 -7.54 -17.13
CA VAL A 5 2.15 -7.33 -17.11
C VAL A 5 1.69 -6.84 -15.74
N ILE A 6 0.59 -6.08 -15.72
CA ILE A 6 -0.11 -5.70 -14.48
C ILE A 6 -1.19 -6.74 -14.24
N VAL A 7 -1.05 -7.51 -13.16
CA VAL A 7 -1.97 -8.61 -12.83
C VAL A 7 -3.24 -8.08 -12.16
N ASP A 8 -3.09 -7.16 -11.21
CA ASP A 8 -4.19 -6.69 -10.36
C ASP A 8 -3.85 -5.33 -9.73
N GLY A 9 -4.85 -4.65 -9.19
CA GLY A 9 -4.69 -3.37 -8.51
C GLY A 9 -5.78 -3.13 -7.46
N VAL A 10 -5.37 -2.59 -6.31
CA VAL A 10 -6.27 -2.16 -5.22
C VAL A 10 -5.79 -0.83 -4.66
N ARG A 11 -6.66 -0.16 -3.91
CA ARG A 11 -6.32 1.08 -3.21
C ARG A 11 -7.16 1.24 -1.95
N THR A 12 -6.69 2.08 -1.05
CA THR A 12 -7.52 2.56 0.06
C THR A 12 -8.56 3.58 -0.45
N PRO A 13 -9.60 3.89 0.35
CA PRO A 13 -10.34 5.13 0.19
C PRO A 13 -9.40 6.34 0.30
N ILE A 14 -9.78 7.45 -0.34
CA ILE A 14 -9.07 8.73 -0.23
C ILE A 14 -9.76 9.56 0.86
N GLY A 15 -9.02 9.88 1.92
CA GLY A 15 -9.52 10.70 3.03
C GLY A 15 -9.40 12.20 2.72
N ARG A 16 -10.31 13.00 3.30
CA ARG A 16 -10.13 14.46 3.36
C ARG A 16 -9.04 14.81 4.38
N HIS A 17 -8.34 15.93 4.18
CA HIS A 17 -7.45 16.49 5.20
C HIS A 17 -8.20 16.69 6.52
N ARG A 18 -7.61 16.23 7.64
CA ARG A 18 -8.27 16.15 8.97
C ARG A 18 -9.62 15.39 8.97
N GLY A 19 -9.81 14.47 8.02
CA GLY A 19 -11.02 13.66 7.87
C GLY A 19 -10.88 12.24 8.44
N GLY A 20 -11.65 11.29 7.89
CA GLY A 20 -11.83 9.95 8.45
C GLY A 20 -10.59 9.04 8.49
N LEU A 21 -9.50 9.40 7.80
CA LEU A 21 -8.23 8.66 7.86
C LEU A 21 -7.17 9.37 8.70
N SER A 22 -7.49 10.52 9.33
CA SER A 22 -6.51 11.35 10.04
C SER A 22 -5.86 10.67 11.25
N GLY A 23 -6.53 9.67 11.84
CA GLY A 23 -5.96 8.87 12.93
C GLY A 23 -5.11 7.68 12.48
N VAL A 24 -5.16 7.31 11.20
CA VAL A 24 -4.46 6.12 10.68
C VAL A 24 -3.01 6.49 10.40
N ARG A 25 -2.05 5.66 10.84
CA ARG A 25 -0.65 5.87 10.48
C ARG A 25 -0.43 5.60 8.99
N PRO A 26 0.48 6.33 8.33
CA PRO A 26 0.72 6.14 6.90
C PRO A 26 1.21 4.72 6.54
N ASP A 27 2.00 4.10 7.41
CA ASP A 27 2.46 2.72 7.24
C ASP A 27 1.33 1.69 7.43
N ASP A 28 0.41 1.90 8.38
CA ASP A 28 -0.80 1.09 8.50
C ASP A 28 -1.70 1.22 7.25
N LEU A 29 -1.78 2.42 6.66
CA LEU A 29 -2.53 2.66 5.44
C LEU A 29 -1.91 1.90 4.25
N ALA A 30 -0.59 1.96 4.10
CA ALA A 30 0.15 1.22 3.07
C ALA A 30 0.01 -0.30 3.26
N ALA A 31 0.18 -0.78 4.49
CA ALA A 31 0.03 -2.20 4.84
C ALA A 31 -1.40 -2.71 4.56
N GLY A 32 -2.42 -1.89 4.79
CA GLY A 32 -3.80 -2.22 4.45
C GLY A 32 -4.00 -2.50 2.96
N ALA A 33 -3.45 -1.66 2.08
CA ALA A 33 -3.51 -1.86 0.64
C ALA A 33 -2.75 -3.13 0.20
N ILE A 34 -1.55 -3.36 0.73
CA ILE A 34 -0.73 -4.54 0.41
C ILE A 34 -1.44 -5.82 0.87
N ARG A 35 -1.97 -5.86 2.09
CA ARG A 35 -2.71 -7.02 2.61
C ARG A 35 -3.91 -7.36 1.73
N ALA A 36 -4.71 -6.36 1.37
CA ALA A 36 -5.89 -6.57 0.51
C ALA A 36 -5.52 -7.12 -0.88
N LEU A 37 -4.37 -6.71 -1.45
CA LEU A 37 -3.88 -7.27 -2.71
C LEU A 37 -3.47 -8.74 -2.55
N LEU A 38 -2.68 -9.05 -1.51
CA LEU A 38 -2.16 -10.39 -1.27
C LEU A 38 -3.26 -11.38 -0.86
N GLU A 39 -4.31 -10.94 -0.19
CA GLU A 39 -5.49 -11.75 0.13
C GLU A 39 -6.26 -12.19 -1.13
N ARG A 40 -6.24 -11.37 -2.19
CA ARG A 40 -6.82 -11.74 -3.49
C ARG A 40 -5.94 -12.68 -4.30
N GLN A 41 -4.65 -12.77 -3.95
CA GLN A 41 -3.61 -13.47 -4.68
C GLN A 41 -2.82 -14.40 -3.75
N GLU A 42 -3.52 -15.16 -2.90
CA GLU A 42 -2.91 -15.92 -1.79
C GLU A 42 -1.82 -16.89 -2.27
N ALA A 43 -2.03 -17.56 -3.40
CA ALA A 43 -1.07 -18.50 -3.98
C ALA A 43 0.24 -17.85 -4.45
N ALA A 44 0.20 -16.57 -4.85
CA ALA A 44 1.36 -15.84 -5.35
C ALA A 44 2.10 -15.07 -4.24
N ARG A 45 1.60 -15.10 -3.00
CA ARG A 45 2.16 -14.32 -1.88
C ARG A 45 3.63 -14.63 -1.60
N ALA A 46 4.02 -15.89 -1.75
CA ALA A 46 5.38 -16.34 -1.51
C ALA A 46 6.36 -15.96 -2.64
N ASP A 47 5.83 -15.57 -3.81
CA ASP A 47 6.62 -15.25 -5.00
C ASP A 47 6.95 -13.75 -5.10
N VAL A 48 6.55 -12.94 -4.12
CA VAL A 48 6.86 -11.51 -4.09
C VAL A 48 8.34 -11.30 -3.79
N GLU A 49 9.08 -10.80 -4.78
CA GLU A 49 10.52 -10.54 -4.66
C GLU A 49 10.83 -9.16 -4.06
N GLU A 50 10.07 -8.12 -4.45
CA GLU A 50 10.33 -6.75 -4.03
C GLU A 50 9.04 -5.93 -3.89
N VAL A 51 9.05 -4.97 -2.96
CA VAL A 51 7.99 -3.99 -2.74
C VAL A 51 8.56 -2.59 -2.88
N ILE A 52 8.09 -1.86 -3.89
CA ILE A 52 8.48 -0.47 -4.13
C ILE A 52 7.30 0.43 -3.72
N LEU A 53 7.52 1.31 -2.75
CA LEU A 53 6.50 2.23 -2.22
C LEU A 53 6.95 3.68 -2.38
N GLY A 54 6.09 4.52 -2.96
CA GLY A 54 6.32 5.96 -3.07
C GLY A 54 5.76 6.73 -1.88
N ASP A 55 6.56 7.62 -1.31
CA ASP A 55 6.15 8.59 -0.29
C ASP A 55 6.96 9.88 -0.48
N THR A 56 6.25 11.02 -0.53
CA THR A 56 6.83 12.34 -0.77
C THR A 56 7.29 13.05 0.50
N ASN A 57 6.82 12.62 1.68
CA ASN A 57 7.15 13.27 2.95
C ASN A 57 8.21 12.47 3.73
N GLN A 58 7.93 11.20 4.02
CA GLN A 58 8.81 10.29 4.77
C GLN A 58 9.25 10.75 6.17
N ALA A 59 8.76 11.88 6.69
CA ALA A 59 9.08 12.32 8.06
C ALA A 59 8.31 11.54 9.15
N GLY A 60 7.35 10.70 8.77
CA GLY A 60 6.67 9.78 9.69
C GLY A 60 6.14 10.46 10.97
N GLU A 61 6.69 10.04 12.12
CA GLU A 61 6.32 10.54 13.45
C GLU A 61 6.81 11.97 13.73
N ASP A 62 7.86 12.45 13.05
CA ASP A 62 8.38 13.80 13.25
C ASP A 62 7.41 14.89 12.76
N ASN A 63 6.40 14.50 11.96
CA ASN A 63 5.37 15.37 11.37
C ASN A 63 3.96 15.16 11.96
N ARG A 64 3.85 14.42 13.07
CA ARG A 64 2.56 14.09 13.70
C ARG A 64 2.12 15.08 14.76
#